data_AF-A0A0C9RY00-F1
#
_entry.id   AF-A0A0C9RY00-F1
#
_cell.length_a   1.000
_cell.length_b   1.000
_cell.length_c   1.000
_cell.angle_alpha   90.00
_cell.angle_beta   90.00
_cell.angle_gamma   90.00
#
_symmetry.space_group_name_H-M   'P 1'
#
loop_
_entity.id
_entity.type
_entity.pdbx_description
1 polymer ?
#
loop_
_entity_poly.entity_id
_entity_poly.type
_entity_poly.pdbx_seq_one_letter_code
_entity_poly.pdbx_strand_id
1 'polypeptide(L)'
;MISRTESLLTLLLVTASAQDPCSLKAVRACYAELHRGTGMQPKPGQTGDIRKTLAATCAKMTLPSKCYTEHAHCPGDVKAKLSSFEDGYKMSRDLVCEKNAAEDMKKVIGCLDVILLAQCSQKYAQNAQDAQNDECRTSGIMEKCAEETFPKSCPADQEVATAFLKRVQTASLLLSGCSSSSQARLAAESFIVALLASIILMCFKSTQDG
;
A
#
# COMPACT_ATOMS: atom_id res chain seq x y z
N MET A 1 16.96 -16.65 -66.41
CA MET A 1 17.34 -17.06 -65.04
C MET A 1 17.16 -15.86 -64.13
N ILE A 2 16.11 -15.87 -63.31
CA ILE A 2 15.67 -14.74 -62.48
C ILE A 2 16.29 -14.93 -61.10
N SER A 3 17.18 -14.00 -60.70
CA SER A 3 17.78 -13.98 -59.37
C SER A 3 16.75 -13.47 -58.35
N ARG A 4 16.29 -14.36 -57.47
CA ARG A 4 15.36 -14.09 -56.36
C ARG A 4 16.11 -14.20 -55.03
N THR A 5 16.81 -13.14 -54.64
CA THR A 5 17.45 -12.93 -53.34
C THR A 5 17.75 -11.42 -53.33
N GLU A 6 17.32 -10.52 -52.45
CA GLU A 6 16.80 -10.58 -51.09
C GLU A 6 16.03 -9.23 -50.90
N SER A 7 14.70 -9.26 -50.92
CA SER A 7 13.88 -8.09 -50.52
C SER A 7 12.80 -8.55 -49.56
N LEU A 8 13.25 -9.20 -48.49
CA LEU A 8 12.42 -9.73 -47.39
C LEU A 8 12.91 -9.24 -46.02
N LEU A 9 13.54 -8.07 -45.96
CA LEU A 9 14.06 -7.48 -44.72
C LEU A 9 13.64 -6.01 -44.59
N THR A 10 12.35 -5.75 -44.72
CA THR A 10 11.78 -4.42 -44.41
C THR A 10 10.31 -4.48 -44.01
N LEU A 11 9.87 -5.60 -43.45
CA LEU A 11 8.56 -5.69 -42.81
C LEU A 11 8.74 -6.16 -41.37
N LEU A 12 8.15 -5.40 -40.45
CA LEU A 12 8.00 -5.65 -39.01
C LEU A 12 9.19 -5.23 -38.14
N LEU A 13 9.23 -3.93 -37.82
CA LEU A 13 9.48 -3.46 -36.45
C LEU A 13 8.87 -2.06 -36.33
N VAL A 14 7.54 -2.00 -36.45
CA VAL A 14 6.78 -0.92 -35.80
C VAL A 14 6.77 -1.30 -34.32
N THR A 15 7.78 -0.86 -33.58
CA THR A 15 7.74 -0.86 -32.12
C THR A 15 6.75 0.21 -31.69
N ALA A 16 5.45 -0.10 -31.77
CA ALA A 16 4.55 0.47 -30.80
C ALA A 16 5.14 0.10 -29.44
N SER A 17 5.49 1.08 -28.62
CA SER A 17 5.95 0.87 -27.25
C SER A 17 4.79 0.32 -26.43
N ALA A 18 4.41 -0.93 -26.69
CA ALA A 18 3.46 -1.67 -25.88
C ALA A 18 4.15 -1.84 -24.53
N GLN A 19 3.67 -1.07 -23.56
CA GLN A 19 4.11 -1.15 -22.19
C GLN A 19 3.91 -2.60 -21.73
N ASP A 20 4.99 -3.26 -21.28
CA ASP A 20 4.94 -4.66 -20.87
C ASP A 20 3.82 -4.83 -19.82
N PRO A 21 2.73 -5.57 -20.14
CA PRO A 21 1.60 -5.74 -19.24
C PRO A 21 1.99 -6.52 -18.00
N CYS A 22 3.13 -7.23 -18.03
CA CYS A 22 3.68 -7.91 -16.87
C CYS A 22 4.76 -7.11 -16.14
N SER A 23 4.98 -5.85 -16.46
CA SER A 23 5.85 -5.00 -15.63
C SER A 23 5.20 -4.68 -14.29
N LEU A 24 5.99 -4.58 -13.21
CA LEU A 24 5.50 -4.10 -11.90
C LEU A 24 4.85 -2.71 -11.99
N LYS A 25 5.32 -1.88 -12.93
CA LYS A 25 4.73 -0.57 -13.24
C LYS A 25 3.30 -0.71 -13.76
N ALA A 26 3.03 -1.68 -14.65
CA ALA A 26 1.68 -1.94 -15.15
C ALA A 26 0.76 -2.49 -14.05
N VAL A 27 1.24 -3.45 -13.26
CA VAL A 27 0.48 -3.98 -12.11
C VAL A 27 0.12 -2.88 -11.13
N ARG A 28 1.09 -2.06 -10.72
CA ARG A 28 0.85 -0.93 -9.81
C ARG A 28 -0.13 0.08 -10.39
N ALA A 29 -0.01 0.40 -11.69
CA ALA A 29 -0.94 1.30 -12.35
C ALA A 29 -2.38 0.75 -12.31
N CYS A 30 -2.57 -0.53 -12.55
CA CYS A 30 -3.88 -1.18 -12.47
C CYS A 30 -4.50 -1.03 -11.06
N TYR A 31 -3.75 -1.38 -10.01
CA TYR A 31 -4.24 -1.25 -8.63
C TYR A 31 -4.46 0.21 -8.21
N ALA A 32 -3.63 1.13 -8.68
CA ALA A 32 -3.81 2.56 -8.43
C ALA A 32 -5.10 3.09 -9.08
N GLU A 33 -5.47 2.61 -10.26
CA GLU A 33 -6.75 2.95 -10.90
C GLU A 33 -7.94 2.40 -10.12
N LEU A 34 -7.89 1.14 -9.68
CA LEU A 34 -8.91 0.57 -8.80
C LEU A 34 -9.05 1.39 -7.51
N HIS A 35 -7.92 1.77 -6.89
CA HIS A 35 -7.91 2.53 -5.65
C HIS A 35 -8.46 3.96 -5.83
N ARG A 36 -8.09 4.69 -6.90
CA ARG A 36 -8.69 6.00 -7.22
C ARG A 36 -10.21 5.90 -7.38
N GLY A 37 -10.70 4.79 -7.93
CA GLY A 37 -12.13 4.50 -8.06
C GLY A 37 -12.87 4.30 -6.73
N THR A 38 -12.17 4.06 -5.62
CA THR A 38 -12.81 3.80 -4.32
C THR A 38 -13.37 5.03 -3.63
N GLY A 39 -12.92 6.24 -4.00
CA GLY A 39 -13.36 7.46 -3.34
C GLY A 39 -12.89 7.61 -1.90
N MET A 40 -11.95 6.78 -1.43
CA MET A 40 -11.35 6.88 -0.08
C MET A 40 -10.43 8.07 0.11
N GLN A 41 -10.19 8.89 -0.92
CA GLN A 41 -9.45 10.14 -0.76
C GLN A 41 -10.38 11.18 -0.11
N PRO A 42 -10.08 11.64 1.12
CA PRO A 42 -10.82 12.72 1.73
C PRO A 42 -10.80 13.94 0.82
N LYS A 43 -11.96 14.46 0.43
CA LYS A 43 -12.05 15.75 -0.24
C LYS A 43 -12.52 16.81 0.76
N PRO A 44 -11.78 17.92 0.93
CA PRO A 44 -12.27 19.05 1.72
C PRO A 44 -13.64 19.52 1.20
N GLY A 45 -14.63 19.64 2.08
CA GLY A 45 -15.98 20.11 1.71
C GLY A 45 -16.88 19.07 1.05
N GLN A 46 -16.58 17.77 1.12
CA GLN A 46 -17.47 16.73 0.61
C GLN A 46 -18.75 16.65 1.45
N THR A 47 -19.84 17.22 0.94
CA THR A 47 -21.17 17.30 1.59
C THR A 47 -22.11 16.14 1.23
N GLY A 48 -21.64 15.18 0.44
CA GLY A 48 -22.43 14.01 0.02
C GLY A 48 -22.60 12.96 1.13
N ASP A 49 -23.58 12.07 0.96
CA ASP A 49 -23.74 10.90 1.83
C ASP A 49 -22.58 9.92 1.61
N ILE A 50 -21.55 10.06 2.46
CA ILE A 50 -20.36 9.19 2.48
C ILE A 50 -20.79 7.72 2.60
N ARG A 51 -21.84 7.41 3.38
CA ARG A 51 -22.31 6.03 3.56
C ARG A 51 -22.85 5.45 2.26
N LYS A 52 -23.68 6.19 1.52
CA LYS A 52 -24.17 5.76 0.20
C LYS A 52 -23.02 5.57 -0.80
N THR A 53 -22.02 6.45 -0.76
CA THR A 53 -20.84 6.37 -1.61
C THR A 53 -20.02 5.11 -1.30
N LEU A 54 -19.71 4.87 -0.03
CA LEU A 54 -18.97 3.67 0.40
C LEU A 54 -19.74 2.38 0.09
N ALA A 55 -21.06 2.35 0.29
CA ALA A 55 -21.87 1.19 -0.07
C ALA A 55 -21.83 0.88 -1.58
N ALA A 56 -21.96 1.91 -2.42
CA ALA A 56 -21.85 1.77 -3.88
C ALA A 56 -20.45 1.38 -4.34
N THR A 57 -19.41 1.86 -3.66
CA THR A 57 -18.02 1.45 -3.90
C THR A 57 -17.81 0.00 -3.49
N CYS A 58 -18.21 -0.39 -2.27
CA CYS A 58 -18.08 -1.74 -1.75
C CYS A 58 -18.70 -2.78 -2.71
N ALA A 59 -19.89 -2.50 -3.24
CA ALA A 59 -20.57 -3.37 -4.19
C ALA A 59 -19.78 -3.61 -5.50
N LYS A 60 -18.87 -2.69 -5.87
CA LYS A 60 -18.01 -2.79 -7.05
C LYS A 60 -16.65 -3.42 -6.76
N MET A 61 -16.30 -3.61 -5.49
CA MET A 61 -15.02 -4.18 -5.09
C MET A 61 -15.11 -5.70 -4.99
N THR A 62 -14.76 -6.39 -6.08
CA THR A 62 -14.80 -7.85 -6.19
C THR A 62 -13.48 -8.48 -5.76
N LEU A 63 -13.52 -9.69 -5.20
CA LEU A 63 -12.34 -10.51 -4.94
C LEU A 63 -12.42 -11.83 -5.74
N PRO A 64 -11.33 -12.28 -6.40
CA PRO A 64 -10.10 -11.51 -6.61
C PRO A 64 -10.34 -10.24 -7.42
N SER A 65 -9.46 -9.25 -7.28
CA SER A 65 -9.56 -8.01 -8.06
C SER A 65 -9.38 -8.29 -9.55
N LYS A 66 -9.94 -7.40 -10.39
CA LYS A 66 -9.73 -7.46 -11.84
C LYS A 66 -8.23 -7.44 -12.20
N CYS A 67 -7.44 -6.64 -11.49
CA CYS A 67 -5.98 -6.57 -11.67
C CYS A 67 -5.29 -7.89 -11.33
N TYR A 68 -5.71 -8.56 -10.25
CA TYR A 68 -5.18 -9.88 -9.92
C TYR A 68 -5.43 -10.88 -11.05
N THR A 69 -6.67 -10.92 -11.58
CA THR A 69 -7.02 -11.81 -12.69
C THR A 69 -6.24 -11.49 -13.96
N GLU A 70 -6.10 -10.21 -14.32
CA GLU A 70 -5.38 -9.78 -15.54
C GLU A 70 -3.88 -10.10 -15.49
N HIS A 71 -3.27 -10.08 -14.31
CA HIS A 71 -1.83 -10.30 -14.14
C HIS A 71 -1.45 -11.68 -13.58
N ALA A 72 -2.41 -12.59 -13.39
CA ALA A 72 -2.20 -13.90 -12.79
C ALA A 72 -1.20 -14.80 -13.57
N HIS A 73 -1.05 -14.54 -14.87
CA HIS A 73 -0.19 -15.28 -15.78
C HIS A 73 1.22 -14.67 -15.93
N CYS A 74 1.53 -13.57 -15.24
CA CYS A 74 2.83 -12.93 -15.33
C CYS A 74 3.95 -13.77 -14.69
N PRO A 75 5.22 -13.51 -15.05
CA PRO A 75 6.38 -14.24 -14.54
C PRO A 75 6.51 -14.19 -13.00
N GLY A 76 7.30 -15.11 -12.44
CA GLY A 76 7.31 -15.40 -11.01
C GLY A 76 7.68 -14.22 -10.10
N ASP A 77 8.55 -13.32 -10.55
CA ASP A 77 8.95 -12.10 -9.85
C ASP A 77 7.78 -11.11 -9.68
N VAL A 78 6.98 -10.95 -10.73
CA VAL A 78 5.78 -10.10 -10.73
C VAL A 78 4.67 -10.75 -9.93
N LYS A 79 4.47 -12.06 -10.12
CA LYS A 79 3.50 -12.86 -9.39
C LYS A 79 3.77 -12.86 -7.87
N ALA A 80 5.03 -12.87 -7.45
CA ALA A 80 5.41 -12.79 -6.04
C ALA A 80 5.00 -11.46 -5.40
N LYS A 81 4.98 -10.36 -6.17
CA LYS A 81 4.51 -9.05 -5.70
C LYS A 81 3.01 -8.88 -5.84
N LEU A 82 2.37 -9.58 -6.80
CA LEU A 82 0.94 -9.49 -7.07
C LEU A 82 0.08 -9.80 -5.84
N SER A 83 0.49 -10.77 -5.00
CA SER A 83 -0.21 -11.08 -3.75
C SER A 83 -0.22 -9.90 -2.77
N SER A 84 0.88 -9.15 -2.67
CA SER A 84 0.95 -7.97 -1.79
C SER A 84 -0.01 -6.86 -2.23
N PHE A 85 -0.09 -6.62 -3.55
CA PHE A 85 -1.05 -5.65 -4.11
C PHE A 85 -2.50 -6.10 -3.86
N GLU A 86 -2.79 -7.40 -4.04
CA GLU A 86 -4.11 -7.94 -3.79
C GLU A 86 -4.50 -7.89 -2.31
N ASP A 87 -3.56 -8.13 -1.39
CA ASP A 87 -3.78 -7.97 0.05
C ASP A 87 -4.10 -6.51 0.40
N GLY A 88 -3.39 -5.55 -0.19
CA GLY A 88 -3.68 -4.13 -0.04
C GLY A 88 -5.07 -3.75 -0.58
N TYR A 89 -5.46 -4.33 -1.72
CA TYR A 89 -6.79 -4.14 -2.30
C TYR A 89 -7.89 -4.75 -1.43
N LYS A 90 -7.70 -5.99 -0.96
CA LYS A 90 -8.62 -6.66 -0.03
C LYS A 90 -8.79 -5.86 1.25
N MET A 91 -7.71 -5.37 1.85
CA MET A 91 -7.77 -4.54 3.04
C MET A 91 -8.53 -3.23 2.80
N SER A 92 -8.31 -2.59 1.65
CA SER A 92 -9.07 -1.40 1.24
C SER A 92 -10.56 -1.71 1.08
N ARG A 93 -10.90 -2.84 0.45
CA ARG A 93 -12.29 -3.30 0.32
C ARG A 93 -12.93 -3.52 1.68
N ASP A 94 -12.25 -4.23 2.59
CA ASP A 94 -12.78 -4.53 3.91
C ASP A 94 -13.06 -3.21 4.68
N LEU A 95 -12.15 -2.24 4.59
CA LEU A 95 -12.36 -0.90 5.17
C LEU A 95 -13.55 -0.17 4.55
N VAL A 96 -13.71 -0.17 3.22
CA VAL A 96 -14.84 0.50 2.54
C VAL A 96 -16.18 -0.18 2.86
N CYS A 97 -16.15 -1.51 2.99
CA CYS A 97 -17.33 -2.35 3.22
C CYS A 97 -17.76 -2.44 4.69
N GLU A 98 -16.95 -1.94 5.62
CA GLU A 98 -17.28 -1.94 7.04
C GLU A 98 -18.52 -1.09 7.35
N LYS A 99 -19.38 -1.60 8.24
CA LYS A 99 -20.65 -0.94 8.60
C LYS A 99 -20.46 0.48 9.12
N ASN A 100 -19.36 0.73 9.83
CA ASN A 100 -19.05 2.01 10.48
C ASN A 100 -18.00 2.83 9.70
N ALA A 101 -17.62 2.39 8.49
CA ALA A 101 -16.55 3.00 7.72
C ALA A 101 -16.78 4.50 7.46
N ALA A 102 -18.04 4.90 7.23
CA ALA A 102 -18.38 6.30 7.00
C ALA A 102 -18.16 7.17 8.25
N GLU A 103 -18.56 6.67 9.42
CA GLU A 103 -18.40 7.35 10.70
C GLU A 103 -16.93 7.44 11.11
N ASP A 104 -16.19 6.36 10.95
CA ASP A 104 -14.78 6.31 11.32
C ASP A 104 -13.92 7.12 10.36
N MET A 105 -14.22 7.10 9.05
CA MET A 105 -13.61 7.99 8.08
C MET A 105 -13.90 9.47 8.40
N LYS A 106 -15.14 9.82 8.78
CA LYS A 106 -15.47 11.21 9.21
C LYS A 106 -14.65 11.65 10.41
N LYS A 107 -14.48 10.79 11.43
CA LYS A 107 -13.64 11.08 12.60
C LYS A 107 -12.19 11.33 12.18
N VAL A 108 -11.62 10.45 11.37
CA VAL A 108 -10.25 10.62 10.87
C VAL A 108 -10.12 11.93 10.10
N ILE A 109 -11.01 12.23 9.16
CA ILE A 109 -10.98 13.48 8.40
C ILE A 109 -11.05 14.71 9.31
N GLY A 110 -11.94 14.68 10.31
CA GLY A 110 -12.04 15.76 11.29
C GLY A 110 -10.78 15.95 12.14
N CYS A 111 -9.97 14.91 12.29
CA CYS A 111 -8.72 14.92 13.04
C CYS A 111 -7.47 15.17 12.19
N LEU A 112 -7.56 15.20 10.86
CA LEU A 112 -6.42 15.46 10.00
C LEU A 112 -6.10 16.96 9.95
N ASP A 113 -5.00 17.37 10.58
CA ASP A 113 -4.44 18.70 10.39
C ASP A 113 -3.42 18.69 9.24
N VAL A 114 -3.86 19.21 8.09
CA VAL A 114 -3.05 19.26 6.86
C VAL A 114 -1.81 20.15 7.00
N ILE A 115 -1.84 21.15 7.88
CA ILE A 115 -0.71 22.05 8.11
C ILE A 115 0.35 21.30 8.92
N LEU A 116 -0.04 20.65 10.01
CA LEU A 116 0.89 19.83 10.81
C LEU A 116 1.48 18.68 9.98
N LEU A 117 0.67 18.02 9.15
CA LEU A 117 1.14 16.99 8.23
C LEU A 117 2.16 17.54 7.21
N ALA A 118 1.91 18.71 6.64
CA ALA A 118 2.84 19.36 5.70
C ALA A 118 4.15 19.79 6.38
N GLN A 119 4.08 20.35 7.59
CA GLN A 119 5.26 20.71 8.37
C GLN A 119 6.09 19.47 8.73
N CYS A 120 5.44 18.38 9.11
CA CYS A 120 6.11 17.11 9.36
C CYS A 120 6.76 16.56 8.10
N SER A 121 6.06 16.54 6.96
CA SER A 121 6.61 15.99 5.72
C SER A 121 7.82 16.80 5.24
N GLN A 122 7.82 18.13 5.40
CA GLN A 122 8.97 18.99 5.10
C GLN A 122 10.20 18.64 5.94
N LYS A 123 10.04 18.34 7.23
CA LYS A 123 11.13 17.88 8.11
C LYS A 123 11.82 16.63 7.57
N TYR A 124 11.07 15.71 6.96
CA TYR A 124 11.61 14.48 6.39
C TYR A 124 12.03 14.61 4.92
N ALA A 125 11.52 15.61 4.19
CA ALA A 125 11.87 15.86 2.79
C ALA A 125 13.28 16.45 2.59
N GLN A 126 13.79 17.21 3.57
CA GLN A 126 15.10 17.87 3.48
C GLN A 126 16.31 16.91 3.47
N ASN A 127 16.10 15.61 3.70
CA ASN A 127 17.16 14.59 3.73
C ASN A 127 17.24 13.74 2.45
N ALA A 128 16.52 14.11 1.38
CA ALA A 128 16.41 13.31 0.17
C ALA A 128 17.31 13.83 -0.97
N GLN A 129 18.54 13.31 -1.08
CA GLN A 129 19.45 13.62 -2.19
C GLN A 129 19.07 12.95 -3.53
N ASP A 130 18.15 11.98 -3.54
CA ASP A 130 17.70 11.31 -4.77
C ASP A 130 16.18 11.40 -4.95
N ALA A 131 15.78 11.97 -6.09
CA ALA A 131 14.39 12.20 -6.50
C ALA A 131 13.74 10.97 -7.18
N GLN A 132 14.50 9.91 -7.45
CA GLN A 132 14.01 8.69 -8.14
C GLN A 132 13.64 7.53 -7.22
N ASN A 133 13.96 7.60 -5.92
CA ASN A 133 13.53 6.66 -4.88
C ASN A 133 12.56 7.39 -3.94
N ASP A 134 11.39 6.90 -3.57
CA ASP A 134 10.78 5.58 -3.73
C ASP A 134 9.34 5.81 -3.22
N GLU A 135 8.27 5.40 -3.94
CA GLU A 135 6.88 5.59 -3.48
C GLU A 135 6.67 5.03 -2.06
N CYS A 136 7.46 4.02 -1.69
CA CYS A 136 7.55 3.46 -0.35
C CYS A 136 8.15 4.42 0.68
N ARG A 137 9.16 5.21 0.30
CA ARG A 137 9.71 6.27 1.16
C ARG A 137 8.66 7.34 1.42
N THR A 138 7.99 7.83 0.37
CA THR A 138 6.95 8.86 0.52
C THR A 138 5.80 8.35 1.38
N SER A 139 5.34 7.13 1.13
CA SER A 139 4.28 6.50 1.93
C SER A 139 4.70 6.29 3.39
N GLY A 140 5.93 5.88 3.65
CA GLY A 140 6.48 5.75 5.00
C GLY A 140 6.64 7.08 5.73
N ILE A 141 7.02 8.16 5.03
CA ILE A 141 7.03 9.52 5.60
C ILE A 141 5.61 9.94 5.97
N MET A 142 4.64 9.72 5.09
CA MET A 142 3.24 10.08 5.34
C MET A 142 2.66 9.26 6.50
N GLU A 143 2.98 7.96 6.59
CA GLU A 143 2.62 7.10 7.73
C GLU A 143 3.14 7.68 9.04
N LYS A 144 4.45 7.91 9.10
CA LYS A 144 5.12 8.45 10.28
C LYS A 144 4.59 9.83 10.67
N CYS A 145 4.35 10.70 9.69
CA CYS A 145 3.83 12.02 9.96
C CYS A 145 2.42 11.98 10.53
N ALA A 146 1.55 11.11 10.00
CA ALA A 146 0.24 10.92 10.60
C ALA A 146 0.33 10.30 12.00
N GLU A 147 1.24 9.36 12.29
CA GLU A 147 1.47 8.88 13.66
C GLU A 147 1.91 10.02 14.61
N GLU A 148 2.73 10.96 14.14
CA GLU A 148 3.23 12.08 14.95
C GLU A 148 2.22 13.22 15.13
N THR A 149 1.38 13.50 14.13
CA THR A 149 0.50 14.67 14.11
C THR A 149 -0.92 14.34 14.54
N PHE A 150 -1.43 13.15 14.23
CA PHE A 150 -2.80 12.76 14.55
C PHE A 150 -3.13 12.86 16.04
N PRO A 151 -2.27 12.43 16.99
CA PRO A 151 -2.55 12.61 18.42
C PRO A 151 -2.54 14.08 18.89
N LYS A 152 -1.96 15.00 18.11
CA LYS A 152 -1.92 16.44 18.44
C LYS A 152 -3.17 17.17 17.99
N SER A 153 -3.80 16.71 16.91
CA SER A 153 -4.99 17.30 16.31
C SER A 153 -6.28 16.55 16.65
N CYS A 154 -6.18 15.36 17.25
CA CYS A 154 -7.32 14.51 17.61
C CYS A 154 -7.45 14.38 19.15
N PRO A 155 -8.69 14.37 19.70
CA PRO A 155 -8.92 14.09 21.11
C PRO A 155 -8.36 12.72 21.55
N ALA A 156 -7.84 12.64 22.78
CA ALA A 156 -7.14 11.46 23.31
C ALA A 156 -8.01 10.19 23.43
N ASP A 157 -9.34 10.32 23.38
CA ASP A 157 -10.33 9.24 23.47
C ASP A 157 -10.70 8.63 22.11
N GLN A 158 -10.07 9.04 21.01
CA GLN A 158 -10.35 8.52 19.66
C GLN A 158 -9.47 7.33 19.23
N GLU A 159 -9.45 6.27 20.05
CA GLU A 159 -8.75 5.01 19.73
C GLU A 159 -9.22 4.40 18.40
N VAL A 160 -10.53 4.47 18.14
CA VAL A 160 -11.15 3.96 16.91
C VAL A 160 -10.63 4.69 15.66
N ALA A 161 -10.49 6.02 15.72
CA ALA A 161 -9.99 6.80 14.58
C ALA A 161 -8.51 6.51 14.32
N THR A 162 -7.72 6.30 15.38
CA THR A 162 -6.32 5.90 15.28
C THR A 162 -6.18 4.51 14.65
N ALA A 163 -6.98 3.54 15.09
CA ALA A 163 -6.99 2.19 14.53
C ALA A 163 -7.41 2.18 13.05
N PHE A 164 -8.45 2.96 12.70
CA PHE A 164 -8.89 3.11 11.32
C PHE A 164 -7.81 3.72 10.44
N LEU A 165 -7.16 4.81 10.89
CA LEU A 165 -6.06 5.46 10.18
C LEU A 165 -4.90 4.49 9.90
N LYS A 166 -4.47 3.70 10.90
CA LYS A 166 -3.41 2.70 10.74
C LYS A 166 -3.74 1.66 9.67
N ARG A 167 -5.00 1.20 9.61
CA ARG A 167 -5.45 0.25 8.59
C ARG A 167 -5.45 0.88 7.19
N VAL A 168 -5.87 2.14 7.06
CA VAL A 168 -5.79 2.89 5.79
C VAL A 168 -4.33 3.02 5.32
N GLN A 169 -3.41 3.38 6.22
CA GLN A 169 -1.97 3.49 5.90
C GLN A 169 -1.37 2.15 5.47
N THR A 170 -1.69 1.07 6.19
CA THR A 170 -1.22 -0.28 5.85
C THR A 170 -1.72 -0.70 4.48
N ALA A 171 -3.01 -0.48 4.17
CA ALA A 171 -3.57 -0.78 2.86
C ALA A 171 -2.88 0.02 1.75
N SER A 172 -2.60 1.31 1.98
CA SER A 172 -1.89 2.17 1.03
C SER A 172 -0.47 1.68 0.75
N LEU A 173 0.29 1.27 1.78
CA LEU A 173 1.64 0.74 1.62
C LEU A 173 1.66 -0.53 0.77
N LEU A 174 0.75 -1.47 1.06
CA LEU A 174 0.61 -2.71 0.30
C LEU A 174 0.24 -2.43 -1.17
N LEU A 175 -0.67 -1.48 -1.42
CA LEU A 175 -1.04 -1.05 -2.77
C LEU A 175 0.07 -0.34 -3.55
N SER A 176 1.06 0.22 -2.86
CA SER A 176 2.28 0.74 -3.50
C SER A 176 3.32 -0.35 -3.77
N GLY A 177 3.08 -1.59 -3.30
CA GLY A 177 4.02 -2.70 -3.36
C GLY A 177 5.11 -2.64 -2.28
N CYS A 178 4.87 -1.85 -1.23
CA CYS A 178 5.78 -1.62 -0.13
C CYS A 178 5.51 -2.63 0.98
N SER A 179 6.58 -3.10 1.63
CA SER A 179 6.45 -3.80 2.90
C SER A 179 5.87 -2.82 3.91
N SER A 180 4.80 -3.19 4.62
CA SER A 180 4.30 -2.33 5.69
C SER A 180 5.37 -2.19 6.79
N SER A 181 5.53 -1.00 7.35
CA SER A 181 6.48 -0.76 8.46
C SER A 181 6.10 -1.62 9.68
N SER A 182 4.81 -1.91 9.85
CA SER A 182 4.25 -2.84 10.82
C SER A 182 4.62 -4.31 10.56
N GLN A 183 4.66 -4.80 9.31
CA GLN A 183 5.22 -6.13 9.00
C GLN A 183 6.74 -6.18 9.18
N ALA A 184 7.47 -5.12 8.86
CA ALA A 184 8.90 -5.03 9.13
C ALA A 184 9.19 -5.00 10.65
N ARG A 185 8.35 -4.33 11.44
CA ARG A 185 8.38 -4.35 12.90
C ARG A 185 7.98 -5.72 13.46
N LEU A 186 6.94 -6.38 12.95
CA LEU A 186 6.55 -7.73 13.36
C LEU A 186 7.63 -8.78 13.04
N ALA A 187 8.30 -8.66 11.89
CA ALA A 187 9.44 -9.50 11.54
C ALA A 187 10.65 -9.25 12.46
N ALA A 188 10.92 -7.98 12.81
CA ALA A 188 11.97 -7.62 13.75
C ALA A 188 11.65 -8.06 15.20
N GLU A 189 10.40 -7.90 15.65
CA GLU A 189 9.93 -8.29 16.98
C GLU A 189 9.90 -9.81 17.15
N SER A 190 9.43 -10.55 16.14
CA SER A 190 9.47 -12.02 16.15
C SER A 190 10.90 -12.56 16.16
N PHE A 191 11.84 -11.90 15.47
CA PHE A 191 13.26 -12.23 15.52
C PHE A 191 13.88 -11.95 16.90
N ILE A 192 13.55 -10.83 17.54
CA ILE A 192 14.00 -10.49 18.90
C ILE A 192 13.44 -11.48 19.92
N VAL A 193 12.16 -11.83 19.83
CA VAL A 193 11.53 -12.83 20.72
C VAL A 193 12.18 -14.21 20.52
N ALA A 194 12.44 -14.63 19.28
CA ALA A 194 13.14 -15.88 18.99
C ALA A 194 14.59 -15.90 19.52
N LEU A 195 15.31 -14.79 19.41
CA LEU A 195 16.65 -14.62 19.98
C LEU A 195 16.63 -14.71 21.51
N LEU A 196 15.70 -14.01 22.17
CA LEU A 196 15.56 -14.06 23.62
C LEU A 196 15.21 -15.46 24.11
N ALA A 197 14.28 -16.15 23.43
CA ALA A 197 13.96 -17.54 23.73
C ALA A 197 15.17 -18.46 23.55
N SER A 198 15.99 -18.24 22.51
CA SER A 198 17.20 -19.03 22.25
C SER A 198 18.28 -18.79 23.32
N ILE A 199 18.48 -17.54 23.75
CA ILE A 199 19.41 -17.20 24.84
C ILE A 199 18.97 -17.85 26.15
N ILE A 200 17.68 -17.76 26.49
CA ILE A 200 17.13 -18.39 27.70
C ILE A 200 17.36 -19.92 27.65
N LEU A 201 17.06 -20.58 26.53
CA LEU A 201 17.29 -22.01 26.36
C LEU A 201 18.77 -22.40 26.46
N MET A 202 19.68 -21.58 25.93
CA MET A 202 21.12 -21.80 26.08
C MET A 202 21.58 -21.64 27.53
N CYS A 203 21.10 -20.63 28.25
CA CYS A 203 21.42 -20.44 29.67
C CYS A 203 20.92 -21.61 30.54
N PHE A 204 19.71 -22.13 30.29
CA PHE A 204 19.19 -23.29 31.02
C PHE A 204 19.97 -24.56 30.72
N LYS A 205 20.41 -24.77 29.47
CA LYS A 205 21.21 -25.95 29.10
C LYS A 205 22.59 -25.95 29.76
N SER A 206 23.25 -24.79 29.88
CA SER A 206 24.55 -24.69 30.56
C SER A 206 24.51 -24.91 32.07
N THR A 207 23.33 -24.86 32.70
CA THR A 207 23.20 -25.07 34.15
C THR A 207 22.91 -26.54 34.53
N GLN A 208 22.64 -27.40 33.53
CA GLN A 208 22.32 -28.81 33.75
C GLN A 208 23.52 -29.75 33.56
N ASP A 209 24.61 -29.25 32.98
CA ASP A 209 25.85 -29.99 32.70
C ASP A 209 27.00 -29.60 33.67
N GLY A 210 26.68 -28.97 34.82
CA GLY A 210 27.62 -28.54 35.86
C GLY A 210 27.44 -29.26 37.19
#